data_AF-A0A925FYE1-F1
#
_entry.id   AF-A0A925FYE1-F1
#
_cell.length_a   1.000
_cell.length_b   1.000
_cell.length_c   1.000
_cell.angle_alpha   90.00
_cell.angle_beta   90.00
_cell.angle_gamma   90.00
#
_symmetry.space_group_name_H-M   'P 1'
#
loop_
_entity.id
_entity.type
_entity.pdbx_description
1 polymer ?
#
loop_
_entity_poly.entity_id
_entity_poly.type
_entity_poly.pdbx_seq_one_letter_code
_entity_poly.pdbx_strand_id
1 'polypeptide(L)'
;MFILWIVPYSLIGAKWLRYTLSLMPFVYILAAVGVMTLAGWSATLFKRLKAERASVFAYAAILIFFIALPAWAAYKSAPHYALYTNKLVSESKAGFYFPHDEFYDDGLREAIRYVCENAPQGAIIAHETPGVVRFYLQKFGRTDLQSRVLSDPSFNLDPEQETFIILQRGRTYFENQEKMNQVRARFPLVYASCLRRGLAAAEVYATKNGTSLSNICPDVNL
;
A
#
# COMPACT_ATOMS: atom_id res chain seq x y z
N MET A 1 -4.24 -7.15 -32.45
CA MET A 1 -5.09 -6.91 -31.26
C MET A 1 -4.25 -6.73 -29.99
N PHE A 2 -3.41 -7.69 -29.60
CA PHE A 2 -2.58 -7.56 -28.39
C PHE A 2 -1.66 -6.33 -28.39
N ILE A 3 -0.90 -6.06 -29.47
CA ILE A 3 -0.01 -4.88 -29.56
C ILE A 3 -0.80 -3.57 -29.40
N LEU A 4 -1.98 -3.49 -30.04
CA LEU A 4 -2.86 -2.32 -29.97
C LEU A 4 -3.49 -2.13 -28.58
N TRP A 5 -3.44 -3.13 -27.71
CA TRP A 5 -3.92 -3.04 -26.33
C TRP A 5 -2.76 -2.81 -25.35
N ILE A 6 -1.68 -3.59 -25.45
CA ILE A 6 -0.55 -3.48 -24.52
C ILE A 6 0.17 -2.14 -24.62
N VAL A 7 0.37 -1.59 -25.83
CA VAL A 7 1.12 -0.33 -25.99
C VAL A 7 0.40 0.85 -25.32
N PRO A 8 -0.86 1.20 -25.66
CA PRO A 8 -1.53 2.33 -25.05
C PRO A 8 -1.76 2.12 -23.56
N TYR A 9 -2.20 0.94 -23.14
CA TYR A 9 -2.49 0.69 -21.73
C TYR A 9 -1.22 0.53 -20.88
N SER A 10 -0.07 0.13 -21.44
CA SER A 10 1.21 0.19 -20.70
C SER A 10 1.66 1.63 -20.48
N LEU A 11 1.54 2.49 -21.50
CA LEU A 11 1.91 3.90 -21.39
C LEU A 11 0.98 4.66 -20.43
N ILE A 12 -0.33 4.43 -20.55
CA ILE A 12 -1.36 5.05 -19.73
C ILE A 12 -1.34 4.45 -18.31
N GLY A 13 -1.14 3.14 -18.18
CA GLY A 13 -1.04 2.41 -16.91
C GLY A 13 0.19 2.79 -16.09
N ALA A 14 1.30 3.18 -16.75
CA ALA A 14 2.48 3.71 -16.07
C ALA A 14 2.18 5.01 -15.31
N LYS A 15 1.24 5.83 -15.80
CA LYS A 15 0.78 7.05 -15.10
C LYS A 15 -0.37 6.77 -14.15
N TRP A 16 -1.30 5.91 -14.52
CA TRP A 16 -2.53 5.64 -13.77
C TRP A 16 -2.72 4.13 -13.61
N LEU A 17 -2.31 3.62 -12.45
CA LEU A 17 -2.28 2.18 -12.16
C LEU A 17 -3.61 1.47 -12.39
N ARG A 18 -4.75 2.15 -12.22
CA ARG A 18 -6.09 1.58 -12.48
C ARG A 18 -6.27 1.04 -13.90
N TYR A 19 -5.58 1.60 -14.89
CA TYR A 19 -5.64 1.12 -16.27
C TYR A 19 -4.74 -0.09 -16.53
N THR A 20 -3.89 -0.47 -15.58
CA THR A 20 -3.16 -1.74 -15.63
C THR A 20 -4.11 -2.91 -15.40
N LEU A 21 -5.25 -2.71 -14.73
CA LEU A 21 -6.24 -3.77 -14.52
C LEU A 21 -6.80 -4.32 -15.83
N SER A 22 -7.01 -3.48 -16.85
CA SER A 22 -7.47 -3.93 -18.17
C SER A 22 -6.40 -4.68 -18.97
N LEU A 23 -5.12 -4.65 -18.55
CA LEU A 23 -4.04 -5.45 -19.13
C LEU A 23 -3.99 -6.86 -18.56
N MET A 24 -4.48 -7.07 -17.33
CA MET A 24 -4.33 -8.33 -16.60
C MET A 24 -4.78 -9.57 -17.39
N PRO A 25 -5.94 -9.57 -18.09
CA PRO A 25 -6.36 -10.74 -18.87
C PRO A 25 -5.33 -11.15 -19.92
N PHE A 26 -4.76 -10.20 -20.65
CA PHE A 26 -3.77 -10.50 -21.69
C PHE A 26 -2.44 -10.97 -21.09
N VAL A 27 -2.01 -10.37 -19.98
CA VAL A 27 -0.81 -10.80 -19.25
C VAL A 27 -0.97 -12.25 -18.78
N TYR A 28 -2.14 -12.62 -18.23
CA TYR A 28 -2.40 -13.99 -17.79
C TYR A 28 -2.47 -14.99 -18.94
N ILE A 29 -3.11 -14.63 -20.06
CA ILE A 29 -3.15 -15.48 -21.25
C ILE A 29 -1.73 -15.71 -21.79
N LEU A 30 -0.92 -14.66 -21.91
CA LEU A 30 0.46 -14.79 -22.37
C LEU A 30 1.33 -15.62 -21.43
N ALA A 31 1.19 -15.41 -20.11
CA ALA A 31 1.89 -16.22 -19.12
C ALA A 31 1.52 -17.70 -19.25
N ALA A 32 0.22 -18.01 -19.42
CA ALA A 32 -0.25 -19.37 -19.63
C ALA A 32 0.33 -20.00 -20.92
N VAL A 33 0.29 -19.28 -22.05
CA VAL A 33 0.88 -19.74 -23.31
C VAL A 33 2.39 -19.99 -23.16
N GLY A 34 3.12 -19.08 -22.51
CA GLY A 34 4.55 -19.22 -22.26
C GLY A 34 4.89 -20.44 -21.42
N VAL A 35 4.17 -20.66 -20.31
CA VAL A 35 4.36 -21.82 -19.43
C VAL A 35 4.05 -23.13 -20.13
N MET A 36 2.95 -23.20 -20.88
CA MET A 36 2.59 -24.39 -21.64
C MET A 36 3.62 -24.71 -22.73
N THR A 37 4.16 -23.68 -23.38
CA THR A 37 5.21 -23.83 -24.40
C THR A 37 6.51 -24.33 -23.76
N LEU A 38 6.93 -23.75 -22.64
CA LEU A 38 8.11 -24.17 -21.88
C LEU A 38 7.97 -25.61 -21.37
N ALA A 39 6.83 -25.96 -20.80
CA ALA A 39 6.54 -27.29 -20.32
C ALA A 39 6.58 -28.31 -21.46
N GLY A 40 5.95 -28.00 -22.60
CA GLY A 40 6.01 -28.82 -23.80
C GLY A 40 7.44 -29.01 -24.34
N TRP A 41 8.20 -27.92 -24.46
CA TRP A 41 9.59 -27.96 -24.92
C TRP A 41 10.47 -28.81 -24.00
N SER A 42 10.32 -28.66 -22.69
CA SER A 42 11.04 -29.48 -21.70
C SER A 42 10.70 -30.97 -21.84
N ALA A 43 9.42 -31.31 -22.01
CA ALA A 43 8.99 -32.69 -22.17
C ALA A 43 9.55 -33.30 -23.47
N THR A 44 9.55 -32.54 -24.57
CA THR A 44 10.17 -32.98 -25.84
C THR A 44 11.68 -33.19 -25.69
N LEU A 45 12.39 -32.31 -24.98
CA LEU A 45 13.81 -32.45 -24.73
C LEU A 45 14.13 -33.73 -23.95
N PHE A 46 13.42 -34.00 -22.85
CA PHE A 46 13.62 -35.22 -22.06
C PHE A 46 13.21 -36.49 -22.81
N LYS A 47 12.19 -36.44 -23.68
CA LYS A 47 11.85 -37.55 -24.58
C LYS A 47 12.97 -37.84 -25.58
N ARG A 48 13.62 -36.82 -26.15
CA ARG A 48 14.79 -37.00 -27.04
C ARG A 48 15.96 -37.68 -26.31
N LEU A 49 16.10 -37.42 -25.01
CA LEU A 49 17.09 -38.07 -24.14
C LEU A 49 16.67 -39.47 -23.66
N LYS A 50 15.58 -40.04 -24.20
CA LYS A 50 14.99 -41.33 -23.78
C LYS A 50 14.60 -41.40 -22.30
N ALA A 51 14.38 -40.25 -21.66
CA ALA A 51 14.02 -40.13 -20.25
C ALA A 51 12.51 -39.86 -20.10
N GLU A 52 11.67 -40.82 -20.48
CA GLU A 52 10.21 -40.64 -20.55
C GLU A 52 9.59 -40.29 -19.19
N ARG A 53 10.01 -40.98 -18.11
CA ARG A 53 9.54 -40.64 -16.76
C ARG A 53 9.94 -39.21 -16.37
N ALA A 54 11.16 -38.80 -16.69
CA ALA A 54 11.65 -37.45 -16.43
C ALA A 54 10.85 -36.39 -17.20
N SER A 55 10.35 -36.71 -18.40
CA SER A 55 9.51 -35.78 -19.17
C SER A 55 8.19 -35.44 -18.48
N VAL A 56 7.54 -36.42 -17.84
CA VAL A 56 6.30 -36.22 -17.07
C VAL A 56 6.58 -35.40 -15.81
N PHE A 57 7.65 -35.74 -15.08
CA PHE A 57 8.06 -34.99 -13.91
C PHE A 57 8.44 -33.54 -14.23
N ALA A 58 9.18 -33.30 -15.31
CA ALA A 58 9.56 -31.96 -15.73
C ALA A 58 8.32 -31.10 -16.08
N TYR A 59 7.37 -31.68 -16.82
CA TYR A 59 6.11 -31.02 -17.17
C TYR A 59 5.31 -30.66 -15.91
N ALA A 60 5.10 -31.62 -15.01
CA ALA A 60 4.37 -31.40 -13.76
C ALA A 60 5.08 -30.38 -12.85
N ALA A 61 6.41 -30.46 -12.74
CA ALA A 61 7.20 -29.56 -11.91
C ALA A 61 7.08 -28.11 -12.37
N ILE A 62 7.11 -27.85 -13.69
CA ILE A 62 6.95 -26.49 -14.23
C ILE A 62 5.57 -25.92 -13.87
N LEU A 63 4.50 -26.72 -14.03
CA LEU A 63 3.14 -26.27 -13.69
C LEU A 63 2.98 -26.03 -12.19
N ILE A 64 3.46 -26.96 -11.36
CA ILE A 64 3.42 -26.82 -9.90
C ILE A 64 4.19 -25.58 -9.48
N PHE A 65 5.40 -25.36 -10.02
CA PHE A 65 6.20 -24.19 -9.68
C PHE A 65 5.51 -22.89 -10.08
N PHE A 66 4.90 -22.84 -11.27
CA PHE A 66 4.16 -21.68 -11.76
C PHE A 66 2.97 -21.30 -10.88
N ILE A 67 2.31 -22.27 -10.23
CA ILE A 67 1.17 -22.03 -9.33
C ILE A 67 1.64 -21.79 -7.89
N ALA A 68 2.55 -22.63 -7.39
CA ALA A 68 2.99 -22.62 -6.01
C ALA A 68 3.79 -21.35 -5.67
N LEU A 69 4.58 -20.82 -6.60
CA LEU A 69 5.39 -19.64 -6.33
C LEU A 69 4.53 -18.37 -6.11
N PRO A 70 3.55 -18.02 -6.97
CA PRO A 70 2.62 -16.92 -6.68
C PRO A 70 1.76 -17.18 -5.44
N ALA A 71 1.28 -18.40 -5.24
CA ALA A 71 0.48 -18.75 -4.06
C ALA A 71 1.27 -18.57 -2.75
N TRP A 72 2.54 -19.00 -2.74
CA TRP A 72 3.44 -18.79 -1.62
C TRP A 72 3.75 -17.31 -1.39
N ALA A 73 3.95 -16.53 -2.46
CA ALA A 73 4.12 -15.09 -2.35
C ALA A 73 2.90 -14.41 -1.74
N ALA A 74 1.69 -14.77 -2.18
CA ALA A 74 0.44 -14.26 -1.61
C ALA A 74 0.28 -14.65 -0.14
N TYR A 75 0.55 -15.91 0.21
CA TYR A 75 0.52 -16.39 1.60
C TYR A 75 1.50 -15.62 2.49
N LYS A 76 2.73 -15.38 2.01
CA LYS A 76 3.75 -14.63 2.75
C LYS A 76 3.34 -13.16 2.96
N SER A 77 2.62 -12.58 2.01
CA SER A 77 2.13 -11.20 2.08
C SER A 77 0.83 -11.04 2.88
N ALA A 78 0.16 -12.12 3.28
CA ALA A 78 -1.06 -12.02 4.10
C ALA A 78 -0.80 -11.30 5.45
N PRO A 79 -1.75 -10.49 5.94
CA PRO A 79 -3.02 -10.11 5.32
C PRO A 79 -2.92 -8.96 4.29
N HIS A 80 -1.75 -8.34 4.16
CA HIS A 80 -1.50 -7.18 3.30
C HIS A 80 -0.99 -7.58 1.92
N TYR A 81 -1.84 -8.25 1.12
CA TYR A 81 -1.45 -8.81 -0.19
C TYR A 81 -0.85 -7.80 -1.17
N ALA A 82 -1.23 -6.52 -1.05
CA ALA A 82 -0.74 -5.43 -1.86
C ALA A 82 0.65 -4.89 -1.46
N LEU A 83 1.22 -5.33 -0.31
CA LEU A 83 2.62 -5.01 0.07
C LEU A 83 3.65 -5.86 -0.67
N TYR A 84 3.24 -6.68 -1.65
CA TYR A 84 4.19 -7.44 -2.45
C TYR A 84 5.09 -6.49 -3.27
N THR A 85 6.35 -6.38 -2.88
CA THR A 85 7.41 -5.80 -3.69
C THR A 85 8.29 -6.91 -4.27
N ASN A 86 8.76 -6.74 -5.50
CA ASN A 86 9.77 -7.64 -6.07
C ASN A 86 11.14 -7.35 -5.42
N LYS A 87 12.11 -8.26 -5.60
CA LYS A 87 13.47 -8.11 -5.03
C LYS A 87 14.23 -6.86 -5.50
N LEU A 88 13.78 -6.19 -6.57
CA LEU A 88 14.43 -4.99 -7.11
C LEU A 88 14.05 -3.72 -6.31
N VAL A 89 12.95 -3.78 -5.56
CA VAL A 89 12.49 -2.69 -4.70
C VAL A 89 12.83 -3.03 -3.26
N SER A 90 13.53 -2.13 -2.57
CA SER A 90 13.86 -2.32 -1.16
C SER A 90 12.58 -2.47 -0.32
N GLU A 91 12.58 -3.40 0.62
CA GLU A 91 11.41 -3.64 1.48
C GLU A 91 11.00 -2.39 2.28
N SER A 92 11.97 -1.53 2.61
CA SER A 92 11.74 -0.22 3.25
C SER A 92 10.87 0.75 2.44
N LYS A 93 10.75 0.54 1.13
CA LYS A 93 9.91 1.34 0.24
C LYS A 93 8.52 0.75 0.02
N ALA A 94 8.20 -0.41 0.60
CA ALA A 94 6.92 -1.08 0.39
C ALA A 94 5.72 -0.17 0.74
N GLY A 95 5.85 0.67 1.77
CA GLY A 95 4.80 1.64 2.15
C GLY A 95 4.50 2.72 1.10
N PHE A 96 5.41 3.01 0.16
CA PHE A 96 5.14 3.92 -0.97
C PHE A 96 4.31 3.27 -2.06
N TYR A 97 4.42 1.94 -2.21
CA TYR A 97 3.69 1.17 -3.22
C TYR A 97 2.40 0.57 -2.68
N PHE A 98 2.11 0.79 -1.40
CA PHE A 98 0.85 0.38 -0.83
C PHE A 98 -0.27 1.23 -1.46
N PRO A 99 -1.26 0.62 -2.13
CA PRO A 99 -2.31 1.36 -2.81
C PRO A 99 -3.23 1.95 -1.76
N HIS A 100 -3.00 3.21 -1.40
CA HIS A 100 -3.95 3.99 -0.63
C HIS A 100 -4.98 4.58 -1.58
N ASP A 101 -6.08 3.85 -1.78
CA ASP A 101 -7.30 4.40 -2.38
C ASP A 101 -8.36 4.62 -1.28
N GLU A 102 -9.54 5.13 -1.64
CA GLU A 102 -10.62 5.39 -0.68
C GLU A 102 -11.13 4.14 0.05
N PHE A 103 -10.80 2.94 -0.44
CA PHE A 103 -11.26 1.65 0.08
C PHE A 103 -10.16 0.86 0.82
N TYR A 104 -8.88 1.08 0.47
CA TYR A 104 -7.70 0.40 1.01
C TYR A 104 -6.82 1.39 1.78
N ASP A 105 -7.28 1.80 2.97
CA ASP A 105 -6.50 2.65 3.88
C ASP A 105 -6.13 1.87 5.14
N ASP A 106 -5.17 0.94 5.02
CA ASP A 106 -4.67 0.17 6.16
C ASP A 106 -4.12 1.10 7.25
N GLY A 107 -4.51 0.82 8.49
CA GLY A 107 -4.12 1.60 9.67
C GLY A 107 -4.82 2.96 9.83
N LEU A 108 -5.52 3.46 8.81
CA LEU A 108 -6.20 4.76 8.90
C LEU A 108 -7.38 4.70 9.87
N ARG A 109 -8.14 3.60 9.87
CA ARG A 109 -9.24 3.40 10.84
C ARG A 109 -8.73 3.49 12.27
N GLU A 110 -7.63 2.80 12.56
CA GLU A 110 -7.00 2.75 13.87
C GLU A 110 -6.43 4.12 14.26
N ALA A 111 -5.81 4.83 13.32
CA ALA A 111 -5.33 6.20 13.51
C ALA A 111 -6.48 7.18 13.81
N ILE A 112 -7.59 7.11 13.06
CA ILE A 112 -8.76 7.96 13.31
C ILE A 112 -9.37 7.63 14.67
N ARG A 113 -9.48 6.35 15.03
CA ARG A 113 -9.96 5.93 16.35
C ARG A 113 -9.07 6.51 17.46
N TYR A 114 -7.75 6.42 17.32
CA TYR A 114 -6.82 7.02 18.28
C TYR A 114 -7.07 8.51 18.45
N VAL A 115 -7.23 9.26 17.35
CA VAL A 115 -7.57 10.69 17.42
C VAL A 115 -8.92 10.91 18.10
N CYS A 116 -9.94 10.10 17.79
CA CYS A 116 -11.26 10.21 18.42
C CYS A 116 -11.25 9.93 19.93
N GLU A 117 -10.33 9.08 20.41
CA GLU A 117 -10.20 8.74 21.82
C GLU A 117 -9.36 9.77 22.61
N ASN A 118 -8.44 10.47 21.96
CA ASN A 118 -7.44 11.31 22.63
C ASN A 118 -7.57 12.82 22.35
N ALA A 119 -8.16 13.22 21.23
CA ALA A 119 -8.27 14.63 20.88
C ALA A 119 -9.37 15.33 21.70
N PRO A 120 -9.11 16.54 22.23
CA PRO A 120 -10.13 17.30 22.93
C PRO A 120 -11.25 17.75 22.00
N GLN A 121 -12.32 18.27 22.59
CA GLN A 121 -13.47 18.75 21.83
C GLN A 121 -13.09 19.88 20.89
N GLY A 122 -13.52 19.81 19.63
CA GLY A 122 -13.29 20.86 18.65
C GLY A 122 -11.87 20.93 18.05
N ALA A 123 -10.99 19.99 18.40
CA ALA A 123 -9.66 19.88 17.82
C ALA A 123 -9.70 19.65 16.30
N ILE A 124 -8.61 19.99 15.61
CA ILE A 124 -8.46 19.72 14.17
C ILE A 124 -7.93 18.31 13.96
N ILE A 125 -8.49 17.61 12.97
CA ILE A 125 -7.91 16.40 12.38
C ILE A 125 -7.49 16.72 10.94
N ALA A 126 -6.18 16.80 10.71
CA ALA A 126 -5.59 17.09 9.40
C ALA A 126 -5.19 15.79 8.69
N HIS A 127 -5.59 15.60 7.44
CA HIS A 127 -5.43 14.34 6.70
C HIS A 127 -5.54 14.54 5.18
N GLU A 128 -5.41 13.47 4.38
CA GLU A 128 -5.64 13.48 2.92
C GLU A 128 -6.90 12.71 2.49
N THR A 129 -7.73 12.26 3.45
CA THR A 129 -8.85 11.33 3.24
C THR A 129 -10.21 11.85 3.72
N PRO A 130 -10.76 12.93 3.14
CA PRO A 130 -11.96 13.60 3.65
C PRO A 130 -13.20 12.70 3.72
N GLY A 131 -13.40 11.81 2.75
CA GLY A 131 -14.52 10.86 2.77
C GLY A 131 -14.44 9.87 3.93
N VAL A 132 -13.27 9.25 4.10
CA VAL A 132 -13.02 8.21 5.12
C VAL A 132 -13.05 8.80 6.52
N VAL A 133 -12.41 9.95 6.73
CA VAL A 133 -12.42 10.63 8.03
C VAL A 133 -13.83 11.05 8.40
N ARG A 134 -14.59 11.68 7.49
CA ARG A 134 -16.00 12.04 7.76
C ARG A 134 -16.83 10.82 8.19
N PHE A 135 -16.69 9.69 7.48
CA PHE A 135 -17.40 8.46 7.82
C PHE A 135 -17.05 7.96 9.24
N TYR A 136 -15.76 7.90 9.58
CA TYR A 136 -15.34 7.38 10.88
C TYR A 136 -15.60 8.33 12.04
N LEU A 137 -15.52 9.65 11.84
CA LEU A 137 -15.92 10.63 12.84
C LEU A 137 -17.40 10.46 13.21
N GLN A 138 -18.27 10.27 12.21
CA GLN A 138 -19.68 9.96 12.45
C GLN A 138 -19.85 8.62 13.17
N LYS A 139 -19.13 7.58 12.73
CA LYS A 139 -19.19 6.23 13.32
C LYS A 139 -18.73 6.20 14.78
N PHE A 140 -17.73 6.99 15.14
CA PHE A 140 -17.18 7.10 16.49
C PHE A 140 -17.83 8.21 17.33
N GLY A 141 -18.83 8.92 16.80
CA GLY A 141 -19.55 9.96 17.53
C GLY A 141 -18.74 11.24 17.79
N ARG A 142 -17.68 11.50 17.03
CA ARG A 142 -16.78 12.66 17.16
C ARG A 142 -16.96 13.68 16.04
N THR A 143 -18.21 14.03 15.74
CA THR A 143 -18.53 15.06 14.74
C THR A 143 -18.19 16.49 15.20
N ASP A 144 -17.75 16.65 16.45
CA ASP A 144 -17.19 17.89 16.97
C ASP A 144 -15.79 18.20 16.42
N LEU A 145 -15.05 17.19 15.96
CA LEU A 145 -13.71 17.36 15.40
C LEU A 145 -13.76 18.04 14.03
N GLN A 146 -12.82 18.98 13.81
CA GLN A 146 -12.73 19.75 12.58
C GLN A 146 -11.85 19.04 11.56
N SER A 147 -12.46 18.37 10.59
CA SER A 147 -11.76 17.73 9.47
C SER A 147 -11.19 18.76 8.50
N ARG A 148 -9.88 18.69 8.24
CA ARG A 148 -9.16 19.56 7.30
C ARG A 148 -8.23 18.74 6.40
N VAL A 149 -8.14 19.15 5.14
CA VAL A 149 -7.26 18.49 4.17
C VAL A 149 -5.88 19.14 4.20
N LEU A 150 -4.82 18.36 4.37
CA LEU A 150 -3.44 18.88 4.52
C LEU A 150 -2.94 19.54 3.23
N SER A 151 -3.28 18.98 2.07
CA SER A 151 -2.98 19.51 0.73
C SER A 151 -3.80 20.75 0.34
N ASP A 152 -4.81 21.14 1.13
CA ASP A 152 -5.58 22.35 0.86
C ASP A 152 -4.66 23.59 0.95
N PRO A 153 -4.63 24.47 -0.07
CA PRO A 153 -3.84 25.70 -0.04
C PRO A 153 -4.21 26.65 1.10
N SER A 154 -5.45 26.60 1.58
CA SER A 154 -5.93 27.40 2.70
C SER A 154 -5.57 26.81 4.06
N PHE A 155 -5.14 25.54 4.11
CA PHE A 155 -4.75 24.90 5.36
C PHE A 155 -3.36 25.35 5.80
N ASN A 156 -3.31 25.96 6.98
CA ASN A 156 -2.10 26.38 7.67
C ASN A 156 -1.99 25.64 9.01
N LEU A 157 -0.77 25.18 9.33
CA LEU A 157 -0.47 24.54 10.59
C LEU A 157 -0.22 25.61 11.66
N ASP A 158 -1.26 25.93 12.42
CA ASP A 158 -1.14 26.77 13.60
C ASP A 158 -0.72 25.93 14.82
N PRO A 159 0.46 26.17 15.44
CA PRO A 159 0.90 25.46 16.63
C PRO A 159 0.01 25.70 17.87
N GLU A 160 -0.68 26.84 17.94
CA GLU A 160 -1.55 27.20 19.06
C GLU A 160 -2.85 26.38 19.05
N GLN A 161 -3.29 25.99 17.85
CA GLN A 161 -4.46 25.16 17.64
C GLN A 161 -4.11 23.69 17.80
N GLU A 162 -4.85 23.00 18.66
CA GLU A 162 -4.64 21.58 18.89
C GLU A 162 -5.08 20.76 17.68
N THR A 163 -4.09 20.20 17.00
CA THR A 163 -4.24 19.56 15.70
C THR A 163 -3.57 18.20 15.73
N PHE A 164 -4.34 17.18 15.38
CA PHE A 164 -3.85 15.83 15.13
C PHE A 164 -3.71 15.62 13.63
N ILE A 165 -2.51 15.23 13.19
CA ILE A 165 -2.15 15.16 11.78
C ILE A 165 -1.91 13.70 11.42
N ILE A 166 -2.76 13.13 10.56
CA ILE A 166 -2.64 11.77 10.08
C ILE A 166 -1.88 11.76 8.76
N LEU A 167 -0.71 11.12 8.76
CA LEU A 167 0.12 10.92 7.58
C LEU A 167 0.10 9.46 7.14
N GLN A 168 -0.07 9.23 5.84
CA GLN A 168 0.06 7.91 5.21
C GLN A 168 1.10 8.02 4.09
N ARG A 169 2.09 7.10 4.05
CA ARG A 169 3.23 7.21 3.13
C ARG A 169 2.80 7.19 1.65
N GLY A 170 1.85 6.36 1.26
CA GLY A 170 1.38 6.34 -0.14
C GLY A 170 0.32 7.41 -0.47
N ARG A 171 0.03 8.36 0.44
CA ARG A 171 -0.72 9.60 0.14
C ARG A 171 0.21 10.82 0.10
N THR A 172 1.42 10.60 -0.41
CA THR A 172 2.38 11.67 -0.71
C THR A 172 2.16 12.13 -2.15
N TYR A 173 1.78 13.39 -2.31
CA TYR A 173 1.59 14.10 -3.57
C TYR A 173 2.61 15.23 -3.68
N PHE A 174 2.78 15.80 -4.88
CA PHE A 174 3.67 16.95 -5.06
C PHE A 174 3.25 18.14 -4.19
N GLU A 175 1.95 18.27 -3.96
CA GLU A 175 1.30 19.35 -3.22
C GLU A 175 1.51 19.28 -1.71
N ASN A 176 1.74 18.08 -1.14
CA ASN A 176 1.81 17.88 0.31
C ASN A 176 3.15 17.33 0.81
N GLN A 177 4.04 16.86 -0.07
CA GLN A 177 5.28 16.20 0.34
C GLN A 177 6.13 17.07 1.29
N GLU A 178 6.27 18.36 0.98
CA GLU A 178 7.01 19.30 1.82
C GLU A 178 6.33 19.50 3.18
N LYS A 179 5.01 19.69 3.20
CA LYS A 179 4.23 19.80 4.44
C LYS A 179 4.37 18.53 5.30
N MET A 180 4.32 17.35 4.69
CA MET A 180 4.51 16.08 5.41
C MET A 180 5.90 15.99 6.05
N ASN A 181 6.95 16.37 5.32
CA ASN A 181 8.32 16.38 5.86
C ASN A 181 8.45 17.35 7.04
N GLN A 182 7.86 18.55 6.93
CA GLN A 182 7.82 19.53 8.02
C GLN A 182 7.09 18.98 9.25
N VAL A 183 5.97 18.28 9.06
CA VAL A 183 5.23 17.66 10.17
C VAL A 183 6.08 16.63 10.89
N ARG A 184 6.74 15.73 10.14
CA ARG A 184 7.62 14.70 10.71
C ARG A 184 8.79 15.29 11.49
N ALA A 185 9.34 16.41 11.01
CA ALA A 185 10.49 17.06 11.62
C ALA A 185 10.13 17.90 12.86
N ARG A 186 8.93 18.50 12.88
CA ARG A 186 8.54 19.52 13.87
C ARG A 186 7.69 18.98 15.01
N PHE A 187 6.86 17.98 14.76
CA PHE A 187 5.84 17.54 15.71
C PHE A 187 6.17 16.15 16.25
N PRO A 188 5.81 15.85 17.51
CA PRO A 188 5.96 14.52 18.07
C PRO A 188 5.02 13.53 17.38
N LEU A 189 5.56 12.37 17.03
CA LEU A 189 4.76 11.20 16.68
C LEU A 189 4.07 10.67 17.95
N VAL A 190 2.75 10.67 17.96
CA VAL A 190 1.94 10.23 19.11
C VAL A 190 1.34 8.84 18.92
N TYR A 191 1.13 8.40 17.67
CA TYR A 191 0.63 7.07 17.35
C TYR A 191 1.10 6.59 15.98
N ALA A 192 1.33 5.29 15.83
CA ALA A 192 1.55 4.68 14.52
C ALA A 192 0.81 3.33 14.43
N SER A 193 0.11 3.10 13.32
CA SER A 193 -0.40 1.77 12.99
C SER A 193 0.65 1.01 12.20
N CYS A 194 1.04 -0.17 12.67
CA CYS A 194 2.14 -0.94 12.09
C CYS A 194 1.65 -2.06 11.19
N LEU A 195 2.24 -2.14 10.00
CA LEU A 195 2.18 -3.31 9.13
C LEU A 195 3.18 -4.36 9.61
N ARG A 196 3.06 -5.57 9.05
CA ARG A 196 4.05 -6.63 9.25
C ARG A 196 5.46 -6.10 8.94
N ARG A 197 6.44 -6.43 9.80
CA ARG A 197 7.86 -5.99 9.75
C ARG A 197 8.14 -4.57 10.24
N GLY A 198 7.18 -3.89 10.86
CA GLY A 198 7.47 -2.62 11.56
C GLY A 198 7.35 -1.37 10.71
N LEU A 199 6.84 -1.47 9.47
CA LEU A 199 6.52 -0.33 8.63
C LEU A 199 5.24 0.35 9.12
N ALA A 200 5.23 1.68 9.25
CA ALA A 200 4.00 2.40 9.56
C ALA A 200 3.07 2.47 8.35
N ALA A 201 1.82 2.04 8.54
CA ALA A 201 0.71 2.22 7.60
C ALA A 201 0.14 3.65 7.67
N ALA A 202 -0.03 4.14 8.89
CA ALA A 202 -0.50 5.48 9.21
C ALA A 202 0.24 5.99 10.46
N GLU A 203 0.65 7.24 10.42
CA GLU A 203 1.38 7.96 11.47
C GLU A 203 0.48 9.10 11.96
N VAL A 204 0.42 9.35 13.27
CA VAL A 204 -0.33 10.45 13.86
C VAL A 204 0.64 11.34 14.63
N TYR A 205 0.65 12.61 14.27
CA TYR A 205 1.42 13.67 14.91
C TYR A 205 0.49 14.64 15.63
N ALA A 206 0.97 15.32 16.68
CA ALA A 206 0.18 16.32 17.40
C ALA A 206 0.94 17.65 17.51
N THR A 207 0.24 18.79 17.35
CA THR A 207 0.86 20.12 17.44
C THR A 207 1.19 20.54 18.88
N LYS A 208 0.40 20.08 19.86
CA LYS A 208 0.70 20.22 21.29
C LYS A 208 1.34 18.95 21.81
N ASN A 209 2.08 19.07 22.91
CA ASN A 209 2.70 17.94 23.63
C ASN A 209 1.61 16.97 24.14
N GLY A 210 1.09 16.14 23.25
CA GLY A 210 0.40 14.92 23.61
C GLY A 210 1.40 14.00 24.29
N THR A 211 0.96 13.27 25.31
CA THR A 211 1.75 12.25 25.97
C THR A 211 2.22 11.26 24.89
N SER A 212 3.50 11.33 24.54
CA SER A 212 4.10 10.36 23.62
C SER A 212 4.02 8.97 24.26
N LEU A 213 3.74 7.97 23.43
CA LEU A 213 3.92 6.52 23.64
C LEU A 213 2.65 5.68 23.82
N SER A 214 2.47 4.73 22.90
CA SER A 214 2.21 3.33 23.26
C SER A 214 2.53 2.33 22.14
N ASN A 215 2.65 2.74 20.87
CA ASN A 215 3.01 1.84 19.76
C ASN A 215 3.74 2.61 18.64
N ILE A 216 5.06 2.73 18.72
CA ILE A 216 5.88 3.23 17.60
C ILE A 216 6.42 2.02 16.86
N CYS A 217 6.19 1.93 15.56
CA CYS A 217 6.66 0.80 14.77
C CYS A 217 8.20 0.81 14.68
N PRO A 218 8.87 -0.35 14.76
CA PRO A 218 10.34 -0.41 14.82
C PRO A 218 11.07 0.18 13.61
N ASP A 219 10.44 0.26 12.42
CA ASP A 219 11.02 0.87 11.20
C ASP A 219 10.53 2.31 10.95
N VAL A 220 9.88 2.94 11.92
CA VAL A 220 9.71 4.40 11.89
C VAL A 220 11.05 5.00 12.29
N ASN A 221 11.98 5.04 11.33
CA ASN A 221 13.18 5.86 11.45
C ASN A 221 12.72 7.30 11.64
N LEU A 222 12.91 7.79 12.86
CA LEU A 222 12.95 9.21 13.22
C LEU A 222 14.05 9.90 12.40
#